data_AF-A0A914WI10-F1
#
_entry.id   AF-A0A914WI10-F1
#
_cell.length_a   1.000
_cell.length_b   1.000
_cell.length_c   1.000
_cell.angle_alpha   90.00
_cell.angle_beta   90.00
_cell.angle_gamma   90.00
#
_symmetry.space_group_name_H-M   'P 1'
#
loop_
_entity.id
_entity.type
_entity.pdbx_description
1 polymer ?
#
loop_
_entity_poly.entity_id
_entity_poly.type
_entity_poly.pdbx_seq_one_letter_code
_entity_poly.pdbx_strand_id
1 'polypeptide(L)'
;MDEINKRTLQLSTEMLVNDLLLSEAGIYAEMEAIPKINELLNQVEQKEKNESRKAAVEYLLAELQQFSNAAYHIFMDAIEKTGQKDIADKIIKEIRPNAVHLVLQEKKAKSG
;
A
#
# COMPACT_ATOMS: atom_id res chain seq x y z
N MET A 1 -7.34 4.32 8.79
CA MET A 1 -6.03 3.68 9.03
C MET A 1 -5.29 4.37 10.16
N ASP A 2 -4.51 3.63 10.95
CA ASP A 2 -3.63 4.19 11.99
C ASP A 2 -2.40 4.91 11.41
N GLU A 3 -1.73 5.70 12.23
CA GLU A 3 -0.61 6.55 11.82
C GLU A 3 0.62 5.75 11.35
N ILE A 4 0.87 4.56 11.92
CA ILE A 4 2.04 3.74 11.57
C ILE A 4 1.82 3.15 10.17
N ASN A 5 0.64 2.59 9.91
CA ASN A 5 0.31 2.03 8.60
C ASN A 5 0.28 3.13 7.52
N LYS A 6 -0.30 4.31 7.83
CA LYS A 6 -0.25 5.47 6.93
C LYS A 6 1.19 5.89 6.61
N ARG A 7 2.03 6.01 7.64
CA ARG A 7 3.43 6.41 7.48
C ARG A 7 4.22 5.36 6.70
N THR A 8 3.94 4.08 6.93
CA THR A 8 4.58 2.98 6.20
C THR A 8 4.26 3.08 4.71
N LEU A 9 2.98 3.27 4.35
CA LEU A 9 2.57 3.49 2.95
C LEU A 9 3.31 4.68 2.34
N GLN A 10 3.31 5.83 3.02
CA GLN A 10 3.97 7.05 2.54
C GLN A 10 5.46 6.87 2.25
N LEU A 11 6.19 6.18 3.14
CA LEU A 11 7.61 5.90 2.96
C LEU A 11 7.87 4.84 1.88
N SER A 12 6.93 3.94 1.65
CA SER A 12 7.03 2.90 0.61
C SER A 12 6.57 3.36 -0.77
N THR A 13 5.93 4.52 -0.91
CA THR A 13 5.30 4.97 -2.16
C THR A 13 6.24 4.96 -3.34
N GLU A 14 7.42 5.58 -3.22
CA GLU A 14 8.37 5.68 -4.35
C GLU A 14 8.80 4.30 -4.85
N MET A 15 9.12 3.38 -3.92
CA MET A 15 9.48 2.01 -4.24
C MET A 15 8.32 1.26 -4.90
N LEU A 16 7.12 1.32 -4.30
CA LEU A 16 5.94 0.64 -4.83
C LEU A 16 5.59 1.13 -6.23
N VAL A 17 5.67 2.43 -6.49
CA VAL A 17 5.38 3.00 -7.81
C VAL A 17 6.35 2.48 -8.90
N ASN A 18 7.61 2.26 -8.52
CA ASN A 18 8.65 1.79 -9.44
C ASN A 18 8.64 0.27 -9.63
N ASP A 19 8.37 -0.48 -8.56
CA ASP A 19 8.63 -1.91 -8.50
C ASP A 19 7.37 -2.78 -8.45
N LEU A 20 6.22 -2.24 -8.01
CA LEU A 20 4.98 -3.00 -7.88
C LEU A 20 4.35 -3.27 -9.25
N LEU A 21 4.08 -4.54 -9.50
CA LEU A 21 3.27 -5.01 -10.61
C LEU A 21 1.83 -5.26 -10.11
N LEU A 22 0.84 -4.68 -10.79
CA LEU A 22 -0.58 -4.80 -10.42
C LEU A 22 -1.25 -5.94 -11.20
N SER A 23 -1.57 -5.70 -12.48
CA SER A 23 -2.21 -6.67 -13.37
C SER A 23 -1.37 -7.94 -13.55
N GLU A 24 -0.07 -7.79 -13.84
CA GLU A 24 0.81 -8.91 -14.17
C GLU A 24 1.02 -9.89 -13.01
N ALA A 25 0.93 -9.39 -11.78
CA ALA A 25 1.11 -10.21 -10.58
C ALA A 25 -0.23 -10.76 -10.03
N GLY A 26 -1.38 -10.24 -10.47
CA GLY A 26 -2.70 -10.67 -9.97
C GLY A 26 -3.12 -10.00 -8.66
N ILE A 27 -2.61 -8.79 -8.37
CA ILE A 27 -2.92 -8.03 -7.13
C ILE A 27 -4.43 -7.78 -6.99
N TYR A 28 -5.10 -7.45 -8.09
CA TYR A 28 -6.54 -7.17 -8.07
C TYR A 28 -7.36 -8.35 -7.52
N ALA A 29 -7.07 -9.57 -7.98
CA ALA A 29 -7.79 -10.77 -7.57
C ALA A 29 -7.65 -11.07 -6.08
N GLU A 30 -6.47 -10.83 -5.50
CA GLU A 30 -6.26 -10.99 -4.06
C GLU A 30 -6.94 -9.88 -3.24
N MET A 31 -7.06 -8.67 -3.80
CA MET A 31 -7.70 -7.54 -3.12
C MET A 31 -9.24 -7.57 -3.20
N GLU A 32 -9.84 -8.20 -4.22
CA GLU A 32 -11.30 -8.35 -4.36
C GLU A 32 -11.98 -9.04 -3.16
N ALA A 33 -11.21 -9.72 -2.31
CA ALA A 33 -11.68 -10.28 -1.04
C ALA A 33 -12.21 -9.22 -0.05
N ILE A 34 -12.00 -7.92 -0.30
CA ILE A 34 -12.49 -6.82 0.55
C ILE A 34 -13.87 -6.33 0.08
N PRO A 35 -14.91 -6.43 0.93
CA PRO A 35 -16.18 -5.77 0.66
C PRO A 35 -15.98 -4.25 0.49
N LYS A 36 -16.50 -3.69 -0.61
CA LYS A 36 -16.40 -2.27 -1.03
C LYS A 36 -15.10 -1.85 -1.73
N ILE A 37 -14.08 -2.70 -1.86
CA ILE A 37 -12.87 -2.29 -2.60
C ILE A 37 -13.00 -2.48 -4.11
N ASN A 38 -13.97 -3.26 -4.58
CA ASN A 38 -14.12 -3.55 -6.01
C ASN A 38 -14.29 -2.29 -6.87
N GLU A 39 -14.96 -1.25 -6.35
CA GLU A 39 -15.07 0.03 -7.06
C GLU A 39 -13.71 0.72 -7.18
N LEU A 40 -12.90 0.69 -6.11
CA LEU A 40 -11.53 1.19 -6.14
C LEU A 40 -10.68 0.39 -7.14
N LEU A 41 -10.72 -0.94 -7.09
CA LEU A 41 -9.91 -1.78 -7.99
C LEU A 41 -10.28 -1.57 -9.45
N ASN A 42 -11.57 -1.42 -9.77
CA ASN A 42 -12.01 -1.06 -11.12
C ASN A 42 -11.41 0.28 -11.56
N GLN A 43 -11.41 1.30 -10.69
CA GLN A 43 -10.82 2.60 -11.02
C GLN A 43 -9.29 2.52 -11.19
N VAL A 44 -8.61 1.75 -10.35
CA VAL A 44 -7.16 1.49 -10.45
C VAL A 44 -6.84 0.77 -11.75
N GLU A 45 -7.59 -0.26 -12.12
CA GLU A 45 -7.42 -1.00 -13.37
C GLU A 45 -7.66 -0.10 -14.60
N GLN A 46 -8.68 0.75 -14.55
CA GLN A 46 -8.92 1.74 -15.62
C GLN A 46 -7.77 2.74 -15.72
N LYS A 47 -7.17 3.16 -14.62
CA LYS A 47 -5.99 4.03 -14.63
C LYS A 47 -4.76 3.34 -15.19
N GLU A 48 -4.57 2.06 -14.88
CA GLU A 48 -3.47 1.28 -15.43
C GLU A 48 -3.58 1.17 -16.95
N LYS A 49 -4.79 0.93 -17.46
CA LYS A 49 -5.09 0.83 -18.90
C LYS A 49 -5.00 2.16 -19.65
N ASN A 50 -5.50 3.24 -19.07
CA ASN A 50 -5.67 4.53 -19.76
C ASN A 50 -4.50 5.50 -19.55
N GLU A 51 -3.73 5.35 -18.47
CA GLU A 51 -2.66 6.28 -18.11
C GLU A 51 -1.31 5.56 -18.04
N SER A 52 -1.08 4.81 -16.96
CA SER A 52 0.12 3.99 -16.77
C SER A 52 0.00 3.16 -15.49
N ARG A 53 0.80 2.09 -15.38
CA ARG A 53 1.01 1.34 -14.13
C ARG A 53 1.38 2.27 -12.97
N LYS A 54 2.28 3.23 -13.22
CA LYS A 54 2.69 4.22 -12.21
C LYS A 54 1.51 5.01 -11.68
N ALA A 55 0.69 5.58 -12.56
CA ALA A 55 -0.50 6.35 -12.18
C ALA A 55 -1.51 5.49 -11.40
N ALA A 56 -1.66 4.22 -11.77
CA ALA A 56 -2.52 3.28 -11.06
C ALA A 56 -2.02 2.97 -9.64
N VAL A 57 -0.71 2.71 -9.47
CA VAL A 57 -0.12 2.46 -8.15
C VAL A 57 -0.21 3.71 -7.27
N GLU A 58 0.11 4.89 -7.80
CA GLU A 58 -0.04 6.16 -7.06
C GLU A 58 -1.48 6.37 -6.57
N TYR A 59 -2.45 6.11 -7.46
CA TYR A 59 -3.86 6.20 -7.13
C TYR A 59 -4.28 5.18 -6.07
N LEU A 60 -3.90 3.91 -6.23
CA LEU A 60 -4.17 2.85 -5.25
C LEU A 60 -3.64 3.21 -3.86
N LEU A 61 -2.41 3.69 -3.77
CA LEU A 61 -1.78 4.05 -2.49
C LEU A 61 -2.39 5.30 -1.84
N ALA A 62 -2.82 6.27 -2.65
CA ALA A 62 -3.53 7.44 -2.16
C ALA A 62 -4.89 7.07 -1.58
N GLU A 63 -5.64 6.23 -2.29
CA GLU A 63 -6.95 5.75 -1.84
C GLU A 63 -6.81 4.85 -0.62
N LEU A 64 -5.89 3.89 -0.61
CA LEU A 64 -5.66 2.97 0.52
C LEU A 64 -5.46 3.70 1.86
N GLN A 65 -4.81 4.86 1.87
CA GLN A 65 -4.62 5.67 3.08
C GLN A 65 -5.95 6.14 3.72
N GLN A 66 -7.01 6.26 2.92
CA GLN A 66 -8.36 6.63 3.35
C GLN A 66 -9.14 5.43 3.92
N PHE A 67 -8.70 4.19 3.64
CA PHE A 67 -9.36 2.97 4.11
C PHE A 67 -8.95 2.56 5.54
N SER A 68 -9.46 1.40 5.97
CA SER A 68 -9.19 0.78 7.27
C SER A 68 -7.80 0.12 7.30
N ASN A 69 -7.34 -0.23 8.50
CA ASN A 69 -6.12 -1.05 8.65
C ASN A 69 -6.25 -2.42 7.98
N ALA A 70 -7.47 -2.97 7.89
CA ALA A 70 -7.71 -4.23 7.22
C ALA A 70 -7.35 -4.15 5.73
N ALA A 71 -7.69 -3.03 5.06
CA ALA A 71 -7.33 -2.82 3.65
C ALA A 71 -5.80 -2.76 3.45
N TYR A 72 -5.06 -2.14 4.37
CA TYR A 72 -3.60 -2.16 4.36
C TYR A 72 -3.05 -3.59 4.50
N HIS A 73 -3.53 -4.36 5.47
CA HIS A 73 -3.05 -5.72 5.70
C HIS A 73 -3.33 -6.62 4.50
N ILE A 74 -4.52 -6.52 3.92
CA ILE A 74 -4.87 -7.30 2.73
C ILE A 74 -4.06 -6.87 1.51
N PHE A 75 -3.77 -5.59 1.34
CA PHE A 75 -2.84 -5.12 0.31
C PHE A 75 -1.45 -5.72 0.48
N MET A 76 -0.92 -5.74 1.72
CA MET A 76 0.37 -6.37 2.01
C MET A 76 0.34 -7.88 1.76
N ASP A 77 -0.72 -8.57 2.16
CA ASP A 77 -0.92 -9.99 1.90
C ASP A 77 -1.02 -10.28 0.39
N ALA A 78 -1.68 -9.41 -0.37
CA ALA A 78 -1.75 -9.52 -1.83
C ALA A 78 -0.36 -9.40 -2.47
N ILE A 79 0.46 -8.45 -2.04
CA ILE A 79 1.86 -8.33 -2.51
C ILE A 79 2.64 -9.63 -2.22
N GLU A 80 2.51 -10.19 -1.02
CA GLU A 80 3.21 -11.41 -0.65
C GLU A 80 2.75 -12.62 -1.48
N LYS A 81 1.44 -12.80 -1.64
CA LYS A 81 0.85 -13.95 -2.36
C LYS A 81 1.06 -13.92 -3.86
N THR A 82 1.21 -12.74 -4.45
CA THR A 82 1.41 -12.54 -5.89
C THR A 82 2.86 -12.70 -6.33
N GLY A 83 3.72 -13.28 -5.47
CA GLY A 83 5.12 -13.54 -5.78
C GLY A 83 6.04 -12.32 -5.62
N GLN A 84 5.51 -11.18 -5.17
CA GLN A 84 6.28 -9.96 -4.92
C GLN A 84 6.79 -9.90 -3.47
N LYS A 85 7.18 -11.06 -2.94
CA LYS A 85 7.58 -11.22 -1.52
C LYS A 85 8.74 -10.31 -1.13
N ASP A 86 9.70 -10.07 -2.01
CA ASP A 86 10.84 -9.18 -1.74
C ASP A 86 10.38 -7.74 -1.46
N ILE A 87 9.35 -7.27 -2.17
CA ILE A 87 8.73 -5.96 -1.94
C ILE A 87 8.04 -5.94 -0.57
N ALA A 88 7.24 -6.96 -0.26
CA ALA A 88 6.58 -7.09 1.04
C ALA A 88 7.58 -7.15 2.20
N ASP A 89 8.64 -7.94 2.05
CA ASP A 89 9.70 -8.11 3.04
C ASP A 89 10.43 -6.78 3.27
N LYS A 90 10.76 -6.04 2.22
CA LYS A 90 11.41 -4.73 2.34
C LYS A 90 10.53 -3.73 3.10
N ILE A 91 9.22 -3.72 2.81
CA ILE A 91 8.27 -2.88 3.55
C ILE A 91 8.24 -3.24 5.03
N ILE A 92 8.14 -4.53 5.36
CA ILE A 92 7.98 -4.99 6.75
C ILE A 92 9.29 -4.90 7.54
N LYS A 93 10.43 -5.23 6.93
CA LYS A 93 11.73 -5.34 7.62
C LYS A 93 12.50 -4.04 7.65
N GLU A 94 12.35 -3.17 6.65
CA GLU A 94 13.14 -1.94 6.53
C GLU A 94 12.29 -0.68 6.72
N ILE A 95 11.14 -0.60 6.06
CA ILE A 95 10.35 0.65 6.01
C ILE A 95 9.48 0.82 7.25
N ARG A 96 8.75 -0.23 7.66
CA ARG A 96 7.82 -0.19 8.80
C ARG A 96 8.52 0.14 10.13
N PRO A 97 9.70 -0.40 10.47
CA PRO A 97 10.41 -0.01 11.69
C PRO A 97 10.75 1.48 11.72
N ASN A 98 11.14 2.06 10.58
CA ASN A 98 11.39 3.49 10.44
C ASN A 98 10.10 4.31 10.62
N ALA A 99 8.98 3.85 10.06
CA ALA A 99 7.68 4.47 10.27
C ALA A 99 7.27 4.49 11.75
N VAL A 100 7.45 3.36 12.47
CA VAL A 100 7.19 3.27 13.91
C VAL A 100 8.06 4.26 14.68
N HIS A 101 9.35 4.31 14.38
CA HIS A 101 10.29 5.20 15.04
C HIS A 101 9.87 6.68 14.90
N LEU A 102 9.55 7.12 13.68
CA LEU A 102 9.12 8.49 13.40
C LEU A 102 7.82 8.85 14.14
N VAL A 103 6.81 7.99 14.09
CA VAL A 103 5.52 8.25 14.76
C VAL A 103 5.71 8.34 16.28
N LEU A 104 6.56 7.50 16.88
CA LEU A 104 6.86 7.57 18.31
C LEU A 104 7.62 8.85 18.69
N GLN A 105 8.56 9.31 17.86
CA GLN A 105 9.23 10.59 18.09
C GLN A 105 8.25 11.77 18.05
N GLU A 106 7.39 11.81 17.03
CA GLU A 106 6.39 12.87 16.87
C GLU A 106 5.40 12.92 18.04
N LYS A 107 5.02 11.76 18.59
CA LYS A 107 4.17 11.69 19.78
C LYS A 107 4.87 12.24 21.01
N LYS A 108 6.14 11.87 21.23
CA LYS A 108 6.94 12.40 22.35
C LYS A 108 7.08 13.92 22.27
N ALA A 109 7.34 14.45 21.07
CA ALA A 109 7.49 15.89 20.85
C ALA A 109 6.21 16.70 21.08
N LYS A 110 5.02 16.09 20.94
CA LYS A 110 3.73 16.74 21.18
C LYS A 110 3.25 16.64 22.63
N SER A 111 3.90 15.81 23.45
CA SER A 111 3.52 15.56 24.85
C SER A 111 4.46 16.22 25.88
N GLY A 112 5.47 16.97 25.42
CA GLY A 112 6.37 17.77 26.26
C GLY A 112 6.16 19.26 26.00
#